data_AF-A0A0A8F287-F1
#
_entry.id   AF-A0A0A8F287-F1
#
_cell.length_a   1.000
_cell.length_b   1.000
_cell.length_c   1.000
_cell.angle_alpha   90.00
_cell.angle_beta   90.00
_cell.angle_gamma   90.00
#
_symmetry.space_group_name_H-M   'P 1'
#
loop_
_entity.id
_entity.type
_entity.pdbx_description
1 polymer ?
#
loop_
_entity_poly.entity_id
_entity_poly.type
_entity_poly.pdbx_seq_one_letter_code
_entity_poly.pdbx_strand_id
1 'polypeptide(L)'
;MSASEPVKLSSDHGEPYILAVPHAPVTDRRLSSADVGVYMRCRWLTDICAPYGDLDWLIAELRMPDAETRSSVRRLVELGYLSTVGPVEVESITARAVAKRVREAIEATIDDLTPAERAALARLADLVDRRRDRAGAALDAQLRRELGLG
;
A
#
# COMPACT_ATOMS: atom_id res chain seq x y z
N MET A 1 -20.96 -2.62 -18.32
CA MET A 1 -20.47 -1.75 -17.22
C MET A 1 -19.14 -2.31 -16.79
N SER A 2 -18.04 -1.62 -17.09
CA SER A 2 -16.70 -2.07 -16.68
C SER A 2 -16.57 -1.87 -15.17
N ALA A 3 -16.26 -2.95 -14.44
CA ALA A 3 -15.94 -2.87 -13.02
C ALA A 3 -14.78 -1.87 -12.83
N SER A 4 -14.96 -0.88 -11.97
CA SER A 4 -13.90 0.06 -11.62
C SER A 4 -12.82 -0.71 -10.86
N GLU A 5 -11.57 -0.61 -11.32
CA GLU A 5 -10.45 -1.31 -10.68
C GLU A 5 -10.31 -0.90 -9.20
N PRO A 6 -9.98 -1.84 -8.31
CA PRO A 6 -9.82 -1.56 -6.90
C PRO A 6 -8.65 -0.59 -6.66
N VAL A 7 -8.99 0.58 -6.14
CA VAL A 7 -8.06 1.65 -5.77
C VAL A 7 -7.49 1.36 -4.38
N LYS A 8 -6.17 1.24 -4.26
CA LYS A 8 -5.46 1.20 -2.96
C LYS A 8 -4.71 2.50 -2.73
N LEU A 9 -4.47 2.89 -1.49
CA LEU A 9 -3.77 4.14 -1.14
C LEU A 9 -2.35 3.84 -0.66
N SER A 10 -1.31 4.48 -1.22
CA SER A 10 0.08 4.29 -0.77
C SER A 10 0.50 5.34 0.27
N SER A 11 1.44 4.97 1.14
CA SER A 11 2.21 5.88 1.98
C SER A 11 3.69 5.72 1.63
N ASP A 12 4.34 6.79 1.22
CA ASP A 12 5.61 6.67 0.49
C ASP A 12 6.84 6.24 1.32
N HIS A 13 6.87 6.31 2.66
CA HIS A 13 8.13 6.07 3.39
C HIS A 13 7.96 5.23 4.67
N GLY A 14 8.55 4.02 4.62
CA GLY A 14 8.51 3.02 5.69
C GLY A 14 9.59 3.17 6.76
N GLU A 15 9.37 4.06 7.73
CA GLU A 15 9.97 4.01 9.07
C GLU A 15 8.90 4.31 10.14
N PRO A 16 9.04 3.83 11.39
CA PRO A 16 8.01 3.96 12.40
C PRO A 16 8.01 5.39 12.96
N TYR A 17 7.11 6.22 12.44
CA TYR A 17 6.86 7.54 13.00
C TYR A 17 5.65 7.47 13.94
N ILE A 18 5.84 7.86 15.20
CA ILE A 18 4.75 8.40 16.01
C ILE A 18 4.20 9.59 15.23
N LEU A 19 2.95 9.51 14.80
CA LEU A 19 2.32 10.53 14.00
C LEU A 19 1.85 11.67 14.91
N ALA A 20 2.74 12.63 15.16
CA ALA A 20 2.36 13.92 15.69
C ALA A 20 1.80 14.76 14.52
N VAL A 21 0.48 14.68 14.32
CA VAL A 21 -0.24 15.69 13.52
C VAL A 21 -0.25 16.96 14.37
N PRO A 22 0.45 18.05 14.04
CA PRO A 22 0.06 19.33 14.62
C PRO A 22 -1.42 19.52 14.27
N HIS A 23 -2.26 19.96 15.22
CA HIS A 23 -3.68 20.29 15.02
C HIS A 23 -3.87 21.46 14.02
N ALA A 24 -3.19 21.46 12.87
CA ALA A 24 -3.41 22.37 11.78
C ALA A 24 -4.73 21.95 11.11
N PRO A 25 -5.75 22.81 11.10
CA PRO A 25 -7.02 22.49 10.46
C PRO A 25 -6.80 22.22 8.98
N VAL A 26 -7.52 21.25 8.42
CA VAL A 26 -7.70 21.20 6.97
C VAL A 26 -8.53 22.42 6.59
N THR A 27 -7.88 23.46 6.04
CA THR A 27 -8.52 24.74 5.70
C THR A 27 -8.98 24.86 4.26
N ASP A 28 -8.89 23.77 3.48
CA ASP A 28 -9.34 23.79 2.09
C ASP A 28 -10.87 23.87 2.02
N ARG A 29 -11.36 25.03 1.56
CA ARG A 29 -12.79 25.34 1.45
C ARG A 29 -13.54 24.48 0.42
N ARG A 30 -12.81 23.74 -0.42
CA ARG A 30 -13.39 22.80 -1.39
C ARG A 30 -13.83 21.50 -0.73
N LEU A 31 -13.37 21.23 0.49
CA LEU A 31 -13.69 20.01 1.24
C LEU A 31 -14.90 20.24 2.15
N SER A 32 -15.85 19.31 2.10
CA SER A 32 -16.92 19.23 3.08
C SER A 32 -16.43 18.59 4.39
N SER A 33 -17.23 18.70 5.46
CA SER A 33 -16.98 17.98 6.72
C SER A 33 -16.93 16.46 6.51
N ALA A 34 -17.68 15.93 5.55
CA ALA A 34 -17.65 14.52 5.18
C ALA A 34 -16.29 14.15 4.55
N ASP A 35 -15.81 14.95 3.59
CA ASP A 35 -14.51 14.71 2.94
C ASP A 35 -13.37 14.76 3.97
N VAL A 36 -13.38 15.74 4.88
CA VAL A 36 -12.40 15.81 5.99
C VAL A 36 -12.50 14.58 6.89
N GLY A 37 -13.71 14.13 7.21
CA GLY A 37 -13.94 12.93 7.99
C GLY A 37 -13.42 11.65 7.31
N VAL A 38 -13.59 11.52 5.99
CA VAL A 38 -13.02 10.41 5.21
C VAL A 38 -11.50 10.48 5.23
N TYR A 39 -10.93 11.64 4.96
CA TYR A 39 -9.48 11.87 4.98
C TYR A 39 -8.85 11.46 6.32
N MET A 40 -9.40 11.94 7.44
CA MET A 40 -8.88 11.63 8.77
C MET A 40 -8.96 10.14 9.11
N ARG A 41 -10.00 9.44 8.66
CA ARG A 41 -10.12 7.99 8.87
C ARG A 41 -9.15 7.21 8.00
N CYS A 42 -8.99 7.59 6.73
CA CYS A 42 -7.94 7.03 5.87
C CYS A 42 -6.56 7.22 6.51
N ARG A 43 -6.30 8.39 7.09
CA ARG A 43 -5.04 8.70 7.77
C ARG A 43 -4.83 7.88 9.04
N TRP A 44 -5.84 7.80 9.90
CA TRP A 44 -5.77 6.98 11.11
C TRP A 44 -5.54 5.51 10.78
N LEU A 45 -6.20 4.99 9.75
CA LEU A 45 -5.96 3.64 9.28
C LEU A 45 -4.50 3.49 8.83
N THR A 46 -3.95 4.37 7.99
CA THR A 46 -2.55 4.24 7.53
C THR A 46 -1.53 4.08 8.67
N ASP A 47 -1.86 4.58 9.86
CA ASP A 47 -0.98 4.54 11.03
C ASP A 47 -1.04 3.20 11.79
N ILE A 48 -2.06 2.38 11.54
CA ILE A 48 -2.36 1.16 12.31
C ILE A 48 -2.17 -0.11 11.48
N CYS A 49 -2.63 -0.17 10.22
CA CYS A 49 -2.49 -1.39 9.40
C CYS A 49 -2.13 -1.13 7.92
N ALA A 50 -1.08 -0.36 7.66
CA ALA A 50 -0.49 -0.33 6.32
C ALA A 50 -0.04 -1.75 5.87
N PRO A 51 -0.34 -2.20 4.62
CA PRO A 51 -1.19 -1.60 3.58
C PRO A 51 -2.62 -2.17 3.55
N TYR A 52 -3.64 -1.32 3.38
CA TYR A 52 -5.05 -1.77 3.35
C TYR A 52 -5.54 -2.24 1.98
N GLY A 53 -6.65 -2.98 2.05
CA GLY A 53 -7.45 -3.54 0.97
C GLY A 53 -8.03 -2.50 0.01
N ASP A 54 -8.85 -2.98 -0.91
CA ASP A 54 -9.60 -2.12 -1.83
C ASP A 54 -10.57 -1.17 -1.09
N LEU A 55 -11.11 -0.20 -1.84
CA LEU A 55 -12.09 0.78 -1.33
C LEU A 55 -13.34 0.12 -0.71
N ASP A 56 -13.72 -1.08 -1.18
CA ASP A 56 -14.89 -1.79 -0.67
C ASP A 56 -14.64 -2.29 0.76
N TRP A 57 -13.43 -2.82 1.02
CA TRP A 57 -12.98 -3.14 2.37
C TRP A 57 -13.01 -1.91 3.28
N LEU A 58 -12.52 -0.75 2.81
CA LEU A 58 -12.50 0.49 3.60
C LEU A 58 -13.91 0.93 4.02
N ILE A 59 -14.86 0.88 3.07
CA ILE A 59 -16.26 1.23 3.31
C ILE A 59 -16.89 0.29 4.35
N ALA A 60 -16.62 -1.01 4.23
CA ALA A 60 -17.13 -2.03 5.14
C ALA A 60 -16.54 -1.88 6.56
N GLU A 61 -15.22 -1.72 6.67
CA GLU A 61 -14.51 -1.63 7.94
C GLU A 61 -14.96 -0.40 8.75
N LEU A 62 -15.07 0.75 8.08
CA LEU A 62 -15.45 2.01 8.70
C LEU A 62 -16.97 2.21 8.83
N ARG A 63 -17.77 1.24 8.34
CA ARG A 63 -19.24 1.30 8.29
C ARG A 63 -19.77 2.61 7.71
N MET A 64 -19.12 3.10 6.66
CA MET A 64 -19.45 4.40 6.07
C MET A 64 -20.52 4.28 4.98
N PRO A 65 -21.30 5.34 4.70
CA PRO A 65 -22.25 5.32 3.58
C PRO A 65 -21.52 5.18 2.25
N ASP A 66 -21.80 4.13 1.49
CA ASP A 66 -21.03 3.73 0.30
C ASP A 66 -20.90 4.86 -0.73
N ALA A 67 -22.02 5.41 -1.21
CA ALA A 67 -22.03 6.43 -2.25
C ALA A 67 -21.31 7.74 -1.84
N GLU A 68 -21.54 8.20 -0.60
CA GLU A 68 -20.91 9.40 -0.05
C GLU A 68 -19.39 9.20 0.14
N THR A 69 -19.00 8.01 0.60
CA THR A 69 -17.59 7.64 0.78
C THR A 69 -16.86 7.62 -0.54
N ARG A 70 -17.42 6.94 -1.55
CA ARG A 70 -16.81 6.87 -2.88
C ARG A 70 -16.66 8.26 -3.50
N SER A 71 -17.68 9.11 -3.36
CA SER A 71 -17.63 10.49 -3.83
C SER A 71 -16.53 11.29 -3.13
N SER A 72 -16.40 11.12 -1.81
CA SER A 72 -15.39 11.81 -1.00
C SER A 72 -13.98 11.33 -1.34
N VAL A 73 -13.77 10.01 -1.42
CA VAL A 73 -12.48 9.43 -1.83
C VAL A 73 -12.08 9.92 -3.22
N ARG A 74 -13.01 9.95 -4.19
CA ARG A 74 -12.73 10.49 -5.53
C ARG A 74 -12.28 11.94 -5.47
N ARG A 75 -13.01 12.82 -4.77
CA ARG A 75 -12.62 14.23 -4.61
C ARG A 75 -11.26 14.37 -3.94
N LEU A 76 -11.01 13.60 -2.89
CA LEU A 76 -9.73 13.64 -2.17
C LEU A 76 -8.57 13.20 -3.07
N VAL A 77 -8.79 12.26 -3.98
CA VAL A 77 -7.81 11.87 -5.01
C VAL A 77 -7.60 12.99 -6.03
N GLU A 78 -8.68 13.54 -6.58
CA GLU A 78 -8.63 14.65 -7.55
C GLU A 78 -7.92 15.89 -7.00
N LEU A 79 -8.07 16.12 -5.68
CA LEU A 79 -7.46 17.25 -4.98
C LEU A 79 -6.06 16.94 -4.43
N GLY A 80 -5.54 15.73 -4.62
CA GLY A 80 -4.19 15.33 -4.19
C GLY A 80 -4.04 15.06 -2.69
N TYR A 81 -5.13 14.91 -1.95
CA TYR A 81 -5.11 14.51 -0.54
C TYR A 81 -4.94 13.00 -0.34
N LEU A 82 -5.33 12.22 -1.35
CA LEU A 82 -5.17 10.76 -1.39
C LEU A 82 -4.52 10.37 -2.72
N SER A 83 -3.64 9.36 -2.69
CA SER A 83 -3.02 8.81 -3.90
C SER A 83 -3.53 7.41 -4.15
N THR A 84 -3.87 7.07 -5.39
CA THR A 84 -4.33 5.74 -5.77
C THR A 84 -3.19 4.95 -6.40
N VAL A 85 -2.92 3.77 -5.89
CA VAL A 85 -1.97 2.79 -6.45
C VAL A 85 -2.72 1.60 -7.00
N GLY A 86 -2.30 1.15 -8.18
CA GLY A 86 -2.87 0.00 -8.86
C GLY A 86 -2.51 -1.32 -8.17
N PRO A 87 -3.23 -2.41 -8.48
CA PRO A 87 -2.97 -3.72 -7.87
C PRO A 87 -1.54 -4.22 -8.14
N VAL A 88 -0.98 -3.94 -9.31
CA VAL A 88 0.40 -4.35 -9.69
C VAL A 88 1.45 -3.58 -8.88
N GLU A 89 1.23 -2.29 -8.66
CA GLU A 89 2.12 -1.47 -7.84
C GLU A 89 2.12 -1.92 -6.38
N VAL A 90 0.93 -2.20 -5.84
CA VAL A 90 0.78 -2.76 -4.48
C VAL A 90 1.49 -4.09 -4.35
N GLU A 91 1.35 -4.97 -5.35
CA GLU A 91 2.03 -6.25 -5.37
C GLU A 91 3.56 -6.09 -5.36
N SER A 92 4.09 -5.14 -6.14
CA SER A 92 5.52 -4.80 -6.18
C SER A 92 6.02 -4.28 -4.84
N ILE A 93 5.33 -3.30 -4.24
CA ILE A 93 5.66 -2.74 -2.92
C ILE A 93 5.64 -3.85 -1.85
N THR A 94 4.59 -4.66 -1.83
CA THR A 94 4.40 -5.74 -0.85
C THR A 94 5.48 -6.80 -1.01
N ALA A 95 5.75 -7.26 -2.23
CA ALA A 95 6.76 -8.28 -2.49
C ALA A 95 8.16 -7.78 -2.10
N ARG A 96 8.48 -6.50 -2.34
CA ARG A 96 9.73 -5.87 -1.91
C ARG A 96 9.84 -5.79 -0.39
N ALA A 97 8.79 -5.34 0.31
CA ALA A 97 8.79 -5.22 1.76
C ALA A 97 8.92 -6.59 2.44
N VAL A 98 8.18 -7.60 1.97
CA VAL A 98 8.27 -8.97 2.47
C VAL A 98 9.65 -9.56 2.19
N ALA A 99 10.21 -9.36 0.99
CA ALA A 99 11.54 -9.84 0.67
C ALA A 99 12.63 -9.28 1.60
N LYS A 100 12.55 -7.99 1.91
CA LYS A 100 13.44 -7.34 2.88
C LYS A 100 13.33 -8.00 4.26
N ARG A 101 12.11 -8.12 4.81
CA ARG A 101 11.89 -8.72 6.14
C ARG A 101 12.34 -10.17 6.22
N VAL A 102 12.11 -10.96 5.16
CA VAL A 102 12.56 -12.36 5.10
C VAL A 102 14.08 -12.42 5.12
N ARG A 103 14.78 -11.58 4.36
CA ARG A 103 16.26 -11.54 4.39
C ARG A 103 16.78 -11.13 5.76
N GLU A 104 16.22 -10.09 6.35
CA GLU A 104 16.59 -9.65 7.71
C GLU A 104 16.39 -10.78 8.74
N ALA A 105 15.28 -11.52 8.65
CA ALA A 105 15.03 -12.66 9.53
C ALA A 105 16.01 -13.82 9.30
N ILE A 106 16.38 -14.11 8.04
CA ILE A 106 17.39 -15.12 7.71
C ILE A 106 18.74 -14.69 8.27
N GLU A 107 19.18 -13.46 8.01
CA GLU A 107 20.46 -12.92 8.49
C GLU A 107 20.55 -12.95 10.02
N ALA A 108 19.46 -12.62 10.72
CA ALA A 108 19.40 -12.64 12.18
C ALA A 108 19.47 -14.04 12.79
N THR A 109 19.21 -15.10 12.02
CA THR A 109 19.12 -16.48 12.53
C THR A 109 20.17 -17.41 11.95
N ILE A 110 20.90 -16.99 10.91
CA ILE A 110 21.69 -17.90 10.08
C ILE A 110 22.77 -18.65 10.86
N ASP A 111 23.37 -18.02 11.86
CA ASP A 111 24.48 -18.60 12.63
C ASP A 111 24.06 -19.77 13.52
N ASP A 112 22.80 -19.80 13.96
CA ASP A 112 22.25 -20.84 14.83
C ASP A 112 21.78 -22.09 14.07
N LEU A 113 21.87 -22.08 12.75
CA LEU A 113 21.28 -23.12 11.90
C LEU A 113 22.25 -24.22 11.53
N THR A 114 21.72 -25.43 11.47
CA THR A 114 22.40 -26.57 10.84
C THR A 114 22.58 -26.35 9.33
N PRO A 115 23.53 -27.06 8.68
CA PRO A 115 23.69 -26.97 7.22
C PRO A 115 22.41 -27.27 6.42
N ALA A 116 21.59 -28.20 6.89
CA ALA A 116 20.33 -28.56 6.23
C ALA A 116 19.29 -27.44 6.30
N GLU A 117 19.19 -26.76 7.45
CA GLU A 117 18.29 -25.62 7.64
C GLU A 117 18.74 -24.40 6.84
N ARG A 118 20.06 -24.13 6.77
CA ARG A 118 20.62 -23.08 5.90
C ARG A 118 20.25 -23.33 4.43
N ALA A 119 20.36 -24.58 3.97
CA ALA A 119 19.96 -24.93 2.62
C ALA A 119 18.45 -24.77 2.37
N ALA A 120 17.61 -25.01 3.38
CA ALA A 120 16.16 -24.77 3.28
C ALA A 120 15.81 -23.27 3.23
N LEU A 121 16.46 -22.45 4.07
CA LEU A 121 16.28 -20.99 4.03
C LEU A 121 16.79 -20.36 2.74
N ALA A 122 17.89 -20.86 2.17
CA ALA A 122 18.37 -20.41 0.86
C ALA A 122 17.30 -20.61 -0.24
N ARG A 123 16.64 -21.78 -0.27
CA ARG A 123 15.54 -22.04 -1.22
C ARG A 123 14.34 -21.11 -1.00
N LEU A 124 14.04 -20.76 0.25
CA LEU A 124 12.99 -19.80 0.57
C LEU A 124 13.37 -18.40 0.10
N ALA A 125 14.60 -17.96 0.36
CA ALA A 125 15.11 -16.68 -0.10
C ALA A 125 15.01 -16.56 -1.64
N ASP A 126 15.42 -17.60 -2.37
CA ASP A 126 15.30 -17.64 -3.83
C ASP A 126 13.86 -17.55 -4.33
N LEU A 127 12.90 -18.16 -3.61
CA LEU A 127 11.49 -18.08 -3.97
C LEU A 127 10.95 -16.66 -3.75
N VAL A 128 11.32 -16.04 -2.64
CA VAL A 128 10.89 -14.69 -2.27
C VAL A 128 11.50 -13.66 -3.22
N ASP A 129 12.78 -13.80 -3.58
CA ASP A 129 13.44 -12.94 -4.57
C ASP A 129 12.80 -13.07 -5.95
N ARG A 130 12.55 -14.30 -6.44
CA ARG A 130 11.83 -14.51 -7.70
C ARG A 130 10.42 -13.92 -7.70
N ARG A 131 9.77 -13.87 -6.54
CA ARG A 131 8.44 -13.26 -6.40
C ARG A 131 8.54 -11.73 -6.48
N ARG A 132 9.51 -11.13 -5.79
CA ARG A 132 9.82 -9.70 -5.84
C ARG A 132 10.17 -9.26 -7.26
N ASP A 133 11.06 -9.97 -7.92
CA ASP A 133 11.57 -9.60 -9.24
C ASP A 133 10.46 -9.68 -10.30
N ARG A 134 9.59 -10.70 -10.23
CA ARG A 134 8.39 -10.77 -11.08
C ARG A 134 7.41 -9.62 -10.84
N ALA A 135 7.19 -9.23 -9.59
CA ALA A 135 6.30 -8.12 -9.27
C ALA A 135 6.88 -6.78 -9.76
N GLY A 136 8.19 -6.58 -9.59
CA GLY A 136 8.89 -5.41 -10.13
C GLY A 136 8.82 -5.35 -11.66
N ALA A 137 9.08 -6.46 -12.34
CA ALA A 137 8.97 -6.53 -13.81
C ALA A 137 7.54 -6.26 -14.31
N ALA A 138 6.53 -6.73 -13.59
CA ALA A 138 5.13 -6.46 -13.93
C ALA A 138 4.79 -4.97 -13.80
N LEU A 139 5.27 -4.31 -12.75
CA LEU A 139 5.10 -2.87 -12.55
C LEU A 139 5.83 -2.07 -13.65
N ASP A 140 7.09 -2.41 -13.94
CA ASP A 140 7.86 -1.75 -15.01
C ASP A 140 7.16 -1.89 -16.37
N ALA A 141 6.61 -3.07 -16.67
CA ALA A 141 5.86 -3.30 -17.89
C ALA A 141 4.55 -2.49 -17.95
N GLN A 142 3.88 -2.30 -16.80
CA GLN A 142 2.71 -1.42 -16.72
C GLN A 142 3.09 0.04 -16.97
N LEU A 143 4.11 0.56 -16.28
CA LEU A 143 4.58 1.94 -16.43
C LEU A 143 5.03 2.24 -17.87
N ARG A 144 5.73 1.30 -18.53
CA ARG A 144 6.11 1.46 -19.95
C ARG A 144 4.91 1.56 -20.88
N ARG A 145 3.85 0.78 -20.62
CA ARG A 145 2.60 0.85 -21.40
C ARG A 145 1.88 2.19 -21.20
N GLU A 146 1.83 2.68 -19.97
CA GLU A 146 1.20 3.96 -19.64
C GLU A 146 1.97 5.16 -20.23
N LEU A 147 3.29 5.05 -20.37
CA LEU A 147 4.15 6.08 -20.96
C LEU A 147 4.31 5.97 -22.49
N GLY A 148 3.69 4.98 -23.14
CA GLY A 148 3.79 4.78 -24.59
C GLY A 148 5.18 4.35 -25.08
N LEU A 149 5.96 3.69 -24.22
CA LEU A 149 7.33 3.24 -24.50
C LEU A 149 7.40 1.74 -24.85
N GLY A 150 6.34 1.20 -25.46
CA GLY A 150 6.15 -0.22 -25.76
C GLY A 150 6.36 -0.57 -27.23
#